data_AF-A0A1I4MI47-F1
#
_entry.id   AF-A0A1I4MI47-F1
#
_cell.length_a   1.000
_cell.length_b   1.000
_cell.length_c   1.000
_cell.angle_alpha   90.00
_cell.angle_beta   90.00
_cell.angle_gamma   90.00
#
_symmetry.space_group_name_H-M   'P 1'
#
loop_
_entity.id
_entity.type
_entity.pdbx_description
1 polymer ?
#
loop_
_entity_poly.entity_id
_entity_poly.type
_entity_poly.pdbx_seq_one_letter_code
_entity_poly.pdbx_strand_id
1 'polypeptide(L)'
;MTASKPPRARQEVKVDLSGLSERQAIVRMHVIRLGEMAFGPRWQSYLAEILSSEIGRTVGQPQIGHWISGRRPVPEAMIEPLQRIAMRLAGDMERRADLIRADWGPDPSPEDLKGL
;
A
#
# COMPACT_ATOMS: atom_id res chain seq x y z
N MET A 1 -22.45 -35.42 -4.35
CA MET A 1 -22.54 -34.33 -3.35
C MET A 1 -21.13 -33.91 -2.97
N THR A 2 -20.63 -32.81 -3.53
CA THR A 2 -19.29 -32.28 -3.25
C THR A 2 -19.37 -31.29 -2.10
N ALA A 3 -18.76 -31.62 -0.95
CA ALA A 3 -18.70 -30.73 0.20
C ALA A 3 -17.72 -29.57 -0.08
N SER A 4 -18.27 -28.37 -0.25
CA SER A 4 -17.49 -27.13 -0.33
C SER A 4 -16.81 -26.84 1.00
N LYS A 5 -15.47 -26.67 0.98
CA LYS A 5 -14.70 -26.25 2.15
C LYS A 5 -15.17 -24.87 2.64
N PRO A 6 -15.27 -24.65 3.96
CA PRO A 6 -15.66 -23.35 4.51
C PRO A 6 -14.60 -22.28 4.19
N PRO A 7 -15.00 -21.00 4.07
CA PRO A 7 -14.08 -19.91 3.82
C PRO A 7 -13.10 -19.79 4.99
N ARG A 8 -11.80 -19.79 4.69
CA ARG A 8 -10.75 -19.64 5.72
C ARG A 8 -10.99 -18.33 6.48
N ALA A 9 -11.11 -18.44 7.80
CA ALA A 9 -11.19 -17.30 8.70
C ALA A 9 -10.07 -16.30 8.37
N ARG A 10 -10.43 -15.01 8.29
CA ARG A 10 -9.50 -13.90 8.09
C ARG A 10 -8.54 -13.90 9.28
N GLN A 11 -7.34 -14.43 9.08
CA GLN A 11 -6.32 -14.48 10.11
C GLN A 11 -5.83 -13.05 10.30
N GLU A 12 -6.24 -12.39 11.39
CA GLU A 12 -5.61 -11.15 11.83
C GLU A 12 -4.12 -11.42 11.99
N VAL A 13 -3.30 -10.71 11.22
CA VAL A 13 -1.85 -10.88 11.26
C VAL A 13 -1.40 -10.32 12.62
N LYS A 14 -1.26 -11.18 13.62
CA LYS A 14 -0.56 -10.83 14.87
C LYS A 14 0.86 -10.42 14.50
N VAL A 15 1.13 -9.12 14.55
CA VAL A 15 2.43 -8.55 14.22
C VAL A 15 3.37 -8.84 15.39
N ASP A 16 4.23 -9.85 15.25
CA ASP A 16 5.31 -10.11 16.20
C ASP A 16 6.51 -9.21 15.90
N LEU A 17 6.96 -8.47 16.91
CA LEU A 17 8.01 -7.45 16.85
C LEU A 17 9.24 -7.78 17.71
N SER A 18 9.24 -8.90 18.46
CA SER A 18 10.25 -9.14 19.51
C SER A 18 11.68 -9.41 19.01
N GLY A 19 11.89 -9.56 17.70
CA GLY A 19 13.19 -9.82 17.08
C GLY A 19 13.68 -8.72 16.13
N LEU A 20 13.02 -7.55 16.10
CA LEU A 20 13.36 -6.44 15.21
C LEU A 20 14.02 -5.30 15.99
N SER A 21 14.99 -4.62 15.37
CA SER A 21 15.40 -3.30 15.86
C SER A 21 14.24 -2.31 15.72
N GLU A 22 14.25 -1.25 16.53
CA GLU A 22 13.23 -0.19 16.47
C GLU A 22 13.06 0.35 15.04
N ARG A 23 14.17 0.57 14.34
CA ARG A 23 14.18 0.99 12.93
C ARG A 23 13.48 -0.02 12.02
N GLN A 24 13.70 -1.32 12.21
CA GLN A 24 13.05 -2.36 11.41
C GLN A 24 11.54 -2.45 11.68
N ALA A 25 11.12 -2.24 12.93
CA ALA A 25 9.71 -2.17 13.29
C ALA A 25 9.00 -0.99 12.62
N ILE A 26 9.64 0.19 12.63
CA ILE A 26 9.15 1.40 11.95
C ILE A 26 9.01 1.17 10.44
N VAL A 27 10.05 0.63 9.80
CA VAL A 27 10.02 0.34 8.35
C VAL A 27 8.89 -0.64 8.02
N ARG A 28 8.69 -1.70 8.81
CA ARG A 28 7.55 -2.61 8.63
C ARG A 28 6.23 -1.86 8.68
N MET A 29 6.02 -1.03 9.71
CA MET A 29 4.77 -0.27 9.86
C MET A 29 4.52 0.64 8.65
N HIS A 30 5.56 1.29 8.13
CA HIS A 30 5.44 2.12 6.93
C HIS A 30 5.03 1.30 5.70
N VAL A 31 5.61 0.12 5.49
CA VAL A 31 5.25 -0.76 4.36
C VAL A 31 3.80 -1.21 4.46
N ILE A 32 3.33 -1.62 5.65
CA ILE A 32 1.94 -2.04 5.86
C ILE A 32 0.99 -0.88 5.54
N ARG A 33 1.23 0.29 6.15
CA ARG A 33 0.39 1.48 5.96
C ARG A 33 0.37 1.92 4.50
N LEU A 34 1.52 1.96 3.84
CA LEU A 34 1.61 2.31 2.41
C LEU A 34 0.75 1.37 1.58
N GLY A 35 0.90 0.06 1.77
CA GLY A 35 0.14 -0.93 1.02
C GLY A 35 -1.37 -0.77 1.22
N GLU A 36 -1.81 -0.67 2.47
CA GLU A 36 -3.24 -0.51 2.80
C GLU A 36 -3.83 0.77 2.22
N MET A 37 -3.14 1.91 2.34
CA MET A 37 -3.62 3.19 1.80
C MET A 37 -3.65 3.19 0.27
N ALA A 38 -2.63 2.61 -0.38
CA ALA A 38 -2.52 2.68 -1.84
C ALA A 38 -3.38 1.66 -2.58
N PHE A 39 -3.57 0.46 -2.03
CA PHE A 39 -4.14 -0.67 -2.76
C PHE A 39 -5.25 -1.43 -2.00
N GLY A 40 -5.56 -1.02 -0.76
CA GLY A 40 -6.63 -1.63 0.04
C GLY A 40 -6.33 -3.06 0.51
N PRO A 41 -7.36 -3.90 0.77
CA PRO A 41 -7.20 -5.18 1.48
C PRO A 41 -6.32 -6.24 0.78
N ARG A 42 -6.06 -6.10 -0.52
CA ARG A 42 -5.28 -7.06 -1.32
C ARG A 42 -3.96 -6.45 -1.81
N TRP A 43 -3.38 -5.55 -1.02
CA TRP A 43 -2.24 -4.73 -1.41
C TRP A 43 -0.94 -5.48 -1.68
N GLN A 44 -0.74 -6.65 -1.06
CA GLN A 44 0.57 -7.34 -1.10
C GLN A 44 1.02 -7.70 -2.52
N SER A 45 0.08 -8.14 -3.38
CA SER A 45 0.38 -8.50 -4.76
C SER A 45 0.73 -7.28 -5.60
N TYR A 46 -0.01 -6.18 -5.43
CA TYR A 46 0.25 -4.93 -6.14
C TYR A 46 1.58 -4.30 -5.71
N LEU A 47 1.89 -4.30 -4.41
CA LEU A 47 3.18 -3.81 -3.94
C LEU A 47 4.33 -4.67 -4.48
N ALA A 48 4.17 -5.99 -4.52
CA ALA A 48 5.17 -6.90 -5.07
C ALA A 48 5.45 -6.60 -6.55
N GLU A 49 4.42 -6.38 -7.35
CA GLU A 49 4.52 -6.03 -8.77
C GLU A 49 5.24 -4.68 -8.97
N ILE A 50 4.78 -3.64 -8.28
CA ILE A 50 5.37 -2.29 -8.40
C ILE A 50 6.82 -2.28 -7.92
N LEU A 51 7.10 -2.96 -6.80
CA LEU A 51 8.45 -3.06 -6.29
C LEU A 51 9.34 -3.83 -7.28
N SER A 52 8.84 -4.89 -7.90
CA SER A 52 9.58 -5.64 -8.92
C SER A 52 9.99 -4.77 -10.09
N SER A 53 9.06 -3.93 -10.56
CA SER A 53 9.31 -2.96 -11.62
C SER A 53 10.34 -1.91 -11.21
N GLU A 54 10.22 -1.36 -10.00
CA GLU A 54 11.12 -0.33 -9.48
C GLU A 54 12.58 -0.81 -9.36
N ILE A 55 12.80 -2.07 -8.98
CA ILE A 55 14.14 -2.61 -8.73
C ILE A 55 14.69 -3.47 -9.87
N GLY A 56 13.93 -3.65 -10.96
CA GLY A 56 14.33 -4.45 -12.12
C GLY A 56 14.52 -5.95 -11.85
N ARG A 57 13.95 -6.49 -10.76
CA ARG A 57 13.99 -7.93 -10.43
C ARG A 57 12.70 -8.37 -9.75
N THR A 58 12.36 -9.64 -9.91
CA THR A 58 11.13 -10.20 -9.34
C THR A 58 11.15 -10.19 -7.81
N VAL A 59 10.13 -9.57 -7.23
CA VAL A 59 9.72 -9.70 -5.82
C VAL A 59 8.38 -10.39 -5.79
N GLY A 60 8.31 -11.55 -5.14
CA GLY A 60 7.07 -12.30 -5.01
C GLY A 60 6.20 -11.82 -3.85
N GLN A 61 4.88 -11.98 -3.96
CA GLN A 61 3.95 -11.77 -2.84
C GLN A 61 4.37 -12.51 -1.54
N PRO A 62 4.88 -13.76 -1.57
CA PRO A 62 5.32 -14.43 -0.34
C PRO A 62 6.45 -13.70 0.39
N GLN A 63 7.32 -13.01 -0.36
CA GLN A 63 8.41 -12.22 0.23
C GLN A 63 7.87 -11.01 0.99
N ILE A 64 6.89 -10.30 0.41
CA ILE A 64 6.16 -9.22 1.10
C ILE A 64 5.45 -9.79 2.35
N GLY A 65 4.82 -10.96 2.22
CA GLY A 65 4.18 -11.65 3.34
C GLY A 65 5.14 -11.96 4.50
N HIS A 66 6.39 -12.35 4.22
CA HIS A 66 7.41 -12.55 5.24
C HIS A 66 7.80 -11.26 5.97
N TRP A 67 7.81 -10.12 5.25
CA TRP A 67 8.10 -8.82 5.85
C TRP A 67 7.02 -8.38 6.81
N ILE A 68 5.74 -8.59 6.47
CA ILE A 68 4.60 -8.19 7.29
C ILE A 68 4.47 -9.08 8.54
N SER A 69 4.65 -10.39 8.36
CA SER A 69 4.31 -11.41 9.36
C SER A 69 5.31 -11.58 10.50
N GLY A 70 6.33 -10.75 10.65
CA GLY A 70 7.39 -11.02 11.64
C GLY A 70 8.60 -11.72 11.06
N ARG A 71 8.35 -12.67 10.17
CA ARG A 71 9.29 -13.76 9.84
C ARG A 71 10.64 -13.32 9.29
N ARG A 72 10.68 -12.24 8.50
CA ARG A 72 11.92 -11.64 8.01
C ARG A 72 11.84 -10.12 8.09
N PRO A 73 12.94 -9.42 8.42
CA PRO A 73 12.99 -7.98 8.27
C PRO A 73 12.92 -7.59 6.78
N VAL A 74 12.48 -6.36 6.53
CA VAL A 74 12.63 -5.73 5.20
C VAL A 74 14.15 -5.55 4.96
N PRO A 75 14.71 -6.04 3.83
CA PRO A 75 16.12 -5.85 3.54
C PRO A 75 16.46 -4.37 3.37
N GLU A 76 17.61 -3.95 3.88
CA GLU A 76 18.06 -2.54 3.83
C GLU A 76 18.03 -1.98 2.40
N ALA A 77 18.48 -2.78 1.42
CA ALA A 77 18.49 -2.42 0.01
C ALA A 77 17.10 -2.15 -0.59
N MET A 78 16.02 -2.55 0.10
CA MET A 78 14.64 -2.30 -0.35
C MET A 78 14.05 -1.02 0.25
N ILE A 79 14.68 -0.41 1.25
CA ILE A 79 14.14 0.79 1.92
C ILE A 79 14.03 1.97 0.96
N GLU A 80 15.10 2.29 0.23
CA GLU A 80 15.11 3.42 -0.70
C GLU A 80 14.13 3.22 -1.88
N PRO A 81 14.05 2.05 -2.55
CA PRO A 81 12.98 1.77 -3.51
C PRO A 81 11.57 1.94 -2.94
N LEU A 82 11.32 1.45 -1.73
CA LEU A 82 10.02 1.59 -1.07
C LEU A 82 9.67 3.06 -0.78
N GLN A 83 10.66 3.88 -0.40
CA GLN A 83 10.47 5.31 -0.22
C GLN A 83 10.12 6.01 -1.54
N ARG A 84 10.82 5.70 -2.65
CA ARG A 84 10.49 6.26 -3.96
C ARG A 84 9.07 5.88 -4.40
N ILE A 85 8.69 4.61 -4.22
CA ILE A 85 7.33 4.13 -4.50
C ILE A 85 6.31 4.89 -3.65
N ALA A 86 6.58 5.09 -2.36
CA ALA A 86 5.69 5.81 -1.45
C ALA A 86 5.45 7.25 -1.92
N MET A 87 6.52 7.98 -2.26
CA MET A 87 6.41 9.37 -2.72
C MET A 87 5.67 9.47 -4.06
N ARG A 88 5.92 8.54 -4.99
CA ARG A 88 5.19 8.49 -6.26
C ARG A 88 3.69 8.24 -6.02
N LEU A 89 3.34 7.27 -5.18
CA LEU A 89 1.95 6.95 -4.88
C LEU A 89 1.24 8.09 -4.15
N ALA A 90 1.92 8.81 -3.26
CA ALA A 90 1.36 9.99 -2.62
C ALA A 90 0.95 11.06 -3.64
N GLY A 91 1.86 11.40 -4.57
CA GLY A 91 1.54 12.34 -5.65
C GLY A 91 0.43 11.84 -6.59
N ASP A 92 0.37 10.54 -6.86
CA ASP A 92 -0.73 9.95 -7.64
C ASP A 92 -2.08 10.09 -6.92
N MET A 93 -2.09 9.90 -5.60
CA MET A 93 -3.31 10.05 -4.79
C MET A 93 -3.76 11.50 -4.71
N GLU A 94 -2.85 12.46 -4.57
CA GLU A 94 -3.16 13.89 -4.62
C GLU A 94 -3.81 14.26 -5.96
N ARG A 95 -3.22 13.85 -7.08
CA ARG A 95 -3.79 14.11 -8.41
C ARG A 95 -5.17 13.49 -8.58
N ARG A 96 -5.38 12.26 -8.08
CA ARG A 96 -6.71 11.63 -8.11
C ARG A 96 -7.71 12.36 -7.24
N ALA A 97 -7.30 12.84 -6.08
CA ALA A 97 -8.15 13.63 -5.20
C ALA A 97 -8.57 14.95 -5.87
N ASP A 98 -7.66 15.63 -6.57
CA ASP A 98 -7.97 16.85 -7.30
C ASP A 98 -8.94 16.61 -8.45
N LEU A 99 -8.77 15.52 -9.22
CA LEU A 99 -9.71 15.13 -10.27
C LEU A 99 -11.11 14.85 -9.71
N ILE A 100 -11.20 14.10 -8.61
CA ILE A 100 -12.49 13.82 -7.96
C ILE A 100 -13.17 15.11 -7.50
N ARG A 101 -12.41 16.07 -6.94
CA ARG A 101 -12.95 17.37 -6.53
C ARG A 101 -13.38 18.24 -7.71
N ALA A 102 -12.71 18.14 -8.85
CA ALA A 102 -13.10 18.88 -10.04
C ALA A 102 -14.40 18.33 -10.64
N ASP A 103 -14.54 17.00 -10.68
CA ASP A 103 -15.70 16.33 -11.28
C ASP A 103 -16.95 16.35 -10.37
N TRP A 104 -16.75 16.35 -9.05
CA TRP A 104 -17.81 16.23 -8.04
C TRP A 104 -17.82 17.38 -7.03
N GLY A 105 -17.13 18.47 -7.35
CA GLY A 105 -17.15 19.70 -6.56
C GLY A 105 -18.56 20.31 -6.53
N PRO A 106 -18.85 21.20 -5.57
CA PRO A 106 -20.09 21.95 -5.59
C PRO A 106 -20.21 22.71 -6.92
N ASP A 107 -21.42 22.72 -7.50
CA ASP A 107 -21.70 23.52 -8.69
C ASP A 107 -21.30 24.99 -8.42
N PRO A 108 -20.72 25.68 -9.42
CA PRO A 108 -20.42 27.10 -9.27
C PRO A 108 -21.71 27.83 -8.88
N SER A 109 -21.61 28.75 -7.92
CA SER A 109 -22.79 29.48 -7.50
C SER A 109 -23.30 30.32 -8.69
N PRO A 110 -24.60 30.65 -8.74
CA PRO A 110 -25.13 31.55 -9.75
C PRO A 110 -24.45 32.94 -9.78
N GLU A 111 -23.72 33.32 -8.72
CA GLU A 111 -22.92 34.55 -8.68
C GLU A 111 -21.59 34.40 -9.41
N ASP A 112 -20.95 33.23 -9.35
CA ASP A 112 -19.70 32.92 -10.06
C ASP A 112 -19.91 32.90 -11.60
N LEU A 113 -21.13 32.57 -12.03
CA LEU A 113 -21.52 32.51 -13.44
C LEU A 113 -21.90 33.87 -14.06
N LYS A 114 -22.08 34.92 -13.25
CA LYS A 114 -22.41 36.28 -13.75
C LYS A 114 -21.18 37.10 -14.17
N GLY A 115 -19.97 36.59 -13.90
CA GLY A 115 -18.70 37.24 -14.22
C GLY A 115 -17.97 36.68 -15.46
N LEU A 116 -18.59 35.75 -16.19
CA LEU A 116 -18.12 35.20 -17.47
C LEU A 116 -18.95 35.77 -18.63
#